data_AF-A0A1F9WB06-F1
#
_entry.id   AF-A0A1F9WB06-F1
#
_cell.length_a   1.000
_cell.length_b   1.000
_cell.length_c   1.000
_cell.angle_alpha   90.00
_cell.angle_beta   90.00
_cell.angle_gamma   90.00
#
_symmetry.space_group_name_H-M   'P 1'
#
loop_
_entity.id
_entity.type
_entity.pdbx_description
1 polymer ?
#
loop_
_entity_poly.entity_id
_entity_poly.type
_entity_poly.pdbx_seq_one_letter_code
_entity_poly.pdbx_strand_id
1 'polypeptide(L)'
;MKLKTAGRKLLQEKGITGLTVREACRVAGVNTGMFHYYFGSKDEFLKAVLKEMYAEFMLNFRAGVAVAGTPRARLKNALAEVGKFARSVRNAAPMIFADLAYGKKEAFTFVSGNFTEHIQHIAALAEECRPDSLLKGHSIPFMIAAMVSVMIFPVLIAGVLGRNGVRTVGGKTLEELRDEVLSDAGIAERAEIALRGTGL
;
A
#
# COMPACT_ATOMS: atom_id res chain seq x y z
N MET A 1 11.87 14.29 9.25
CA MET A 1 12.93 15.17 8.68
C MET A 1 12.38 15.86 7.43
N LYS A 2 12.64 17.17 7.21
CA LYS A 2 12.06 17.96 6.10
C LYS A 2 12.18 17.31 4.71
N LEU A 3 13.35 16.74 4.37
CA LEU A 3 13.55 16.06 3.10
C LEU A 3 12.62 14.84 2.92
N LYS A 4 12.47 13.98 3.93
CA LYS A 4 11.57 12.81 3.81
C LYS A 4 10.10 13.23 3.67
N THR A 5 9.67 14.29 4.37
CA THR A 5 8.34 14.88 4.22
C THR A 5 8.12 15.41 2.80
N ALA A 6 9.09 16.13 2.24
CA ALA A 6 9.05 16.58 0.85
C ALA A 6 9.01 15.41 -0.14
N GLY A 7 9.83 14.39 0.10
CA GLY A 7 9.87 13.18 -0.71
C GLY A 7 8.55 12.43 -0.71
N ARG A 8 7.91 12.27 0.46
CA ARG A 8 6.57 11.68 0.61
C ARG A 8 5.55 12.43 -0.23
N LYS A 9 5.51 13.77 -0.11
CA LYS A 9 4.59 14.61 -0.88
C LYS A 9 4.77 14.39 -2.38
N LEU A 10 6.01 14.46 -2.86
CA LEU A 10 6.33 14.25 -4.27
C LEU A 10 5.98 12.84 -4.75
N LEU A 11 6.22 11.81 -3.93
CA LEU A 11 5.88 10.44 -4.25
C LEU A 11 4.36 10.24 -4.34
N GLN A 12 3.61 10.87 -3.44
CA GLN A 12 2.15 10.84 -3.40
C GLN A 12 1.51 11.61 -4.56
N GLU A 13 2.10 12.70 -5.01
CA GLU A 13 1.56 13.56 -6.07
C GLU A 13 2.02 13.12 -7.47
N LYS A 14 3.31 12.81 -7.63
CA LYS A 14 3.99 12.66 -8.92
C LYS A 14 4.63 11.28 -9.14
N GLY A 15 4.58 10.39 -8.13
CA GLY A 15 5.17 9.05 -8.21
C GLY A 15 6.70 9.03 -8.26
N ILE A 16 7.27 7.85 -8.52
CA ILE A 16 8.73 7.62 -8.51
C ILE A 16 9.45 8.48 -9.57
N THR A 17 8.85 8.63 -10.75
CA THR A 17 9.43 9.41 -11.84
C THR A 17 9.52 10.88 -11.46
N GLY A 18 8.48 11.44 -10.82
CA GLY A 18 8.46 12.84 -10.38
C GLY A 18 9.26 13.15 -9.12
N LEU A 19 9.71 12.14 -8.38
CA LEU A 19 10.61 12.30 -7.24
C LEU A 19 12.03 12.62 -7.74
N THR A 20 12.40 13.90 -7.78
CA THR A 20 13.76 14.33 -8.15
C THR A 20 14.47 14.97 -6.98
N VAL A 21 15.81 14.85 -6.93
CA VAL A 21 16.65 15.46 -5.87
C VAL A 21 16.42 16.97 -5.80
N ARG A 22 16.45 17.65 -6.96
CA ARG A 22 16.24 19.09 -7.07
C ARG A 22 14.89 19.52 -6.52
N GLU A 23 13.82 18.82 -6.90
CA GLU A 23 12.48 19.15 -6.45
C GLU A 23 12.30 18.85 -4.96
N ALA A 24 12.84 17.73 -4.46
CA ALA A 24 12.80 17.40 -3.04
C ALA A 24 13.53 18.46 -2.20
N CYS A 25 14.69 18.92 -2.64
CA CYS A 25 15.45 20.00 -2.00
C CYS A 25 14.66 21.31 -2.00
N ARG A 26 14.07 21.68 -3.15
CA ARG A 26 13.23 22.88 -3.29
C ARG A 26 12.04 22.86 -2.34
N VAL A 27 11.29 21.75 -2.31
CA VAL A 27 10.12 21.58 -1.42
C VAL A 27 10.52 21.55 0.04
N ALA A 28 11.69 20.99 0.37
CA ALA A 28 12.21 20.95 1.74
C ALA A 28 12.88 22.25 2.20
N GLY A 29 13.13 23.20 1.30
CA GLY A 29 13.86 24.44 1.58
C GLY A 29 15.33 24.22 1.95
N VAL A 30 16.00 23.25 1.32
CA VAL A 30 17.41 22.92 1.57
C VAL A 30 18.21 22.93 0.27
N ASN A 31 19.54 23.07 0.34
CA ASN A 31 20.41 22.94 -0.82
C ASN A 31 20.68 21.46 -1.18
N THR A 32 21.18 21.21 -2.39
CA THR A 32 21.50 19.86 -2.89
C THR A 32 22.66 19.19 -2.16
N GLY A 33 23.62 19.97 -1.63
CA GLY A 33 24.73 19.44 -0.83
C GLY A 33 24.22 18.70 0.43
N MET A 34 23.24 19.28 1.12
CA MET A 34 22.58 18.65 2.27
C MET A 34 21.89 17.34 1.90
N PHE A 35 21.29 17.26 0.72
CA PHE A 35 20.69 16.01 0.25
C PHE A 35 21.74 14.90 0.11
N HIS A 36 22.84 15.17 -0.58
CA HIS A 36 23.88 14.17 -0.82
C HIS A 36 24.55 13.74 0.49
N TYR A 37 24.71 14.67 1.45
CA TYR A 37 25.19 14.34 2.79
C TYR A 37 24.30 13.32 3.51
N TYR A 38 22.96 13.46 3.44
CA TYR A 38 22.04 12.57 4.17
C TYR A 38 21.68 11.28 3.43
N PHE A 39 21.59 11.30 2.10
CA PHE A 39 21.03 10.19 1.33
C PHE A 39 21.94 9.62 0.27
N GLY A 40 22.96 10.37 -0.18
CA GLY A 40 23.83 9.96 -1.28
C GLY A 40 23.15 9.99 -2.66
N SER A 41 22.06 9.23 -2.85
CA SER A 41 21.37 9.04 -4.14
C SER A 41 19.84 9.22 -4.05
N LYS A 42 19.21 9.40 -5.22
CA LYS A 42 17.73 9.39 -5.34
C LYS A 42 17.14 8.06 -4.87
N ASP A 43 17.80 6.94 -5.14
CA ASP A 43 17.27 5.61 -4.83
C ASP A 43 17.30 5.34 -3.33
N GLU A 44 18.39 5.69 -2.65
CA GLU A 44 18.47 5.61 -1.19
C GLU A 44 17.47 6.55 -0.51
N PHE A 45 17.25 7.73 -1.08
CA PHE A 45 16.19 8.63 -0.64
C PHE A 45 14.79 8.04 -0.83
N LEU A 46 14.50 7.44 -1.98
CA LEU A 46 13.22 6.76 -2.25
C LEU A 46 12.99 5.63 -1.23
N LYS A 47 14.01 4.79 -0.99
CA LYS A 47 13.95 3.72 0.02
C LYS A 47 13.66 4.30 1.41
N ALA A 48 14.34 5.37 1.81
CA ALA A 48 14.14 6.02 3.11
C ALA A 48 12.73 6.61 3.26
N VAL A 49 12.18 7.21 2.20
CA VAL A 49 10.79 7.73 2.19
C VAL A 49 9.79 6.58 2.30
N LEU A 50 9.93 5.52 1.50
CA LEU A 50 9.04 4.36 1.54
C LEU A 50 9.06 3.66 2.92
N LYS A 51 10.24 3.54 3.55
CA LYS A 51 10.36 3.01 4.92
C LYS A 51 9.62 3.88 5.95
N GLU A 52 9.71 5.21 5.84
CA GLU A 52 8.98 6.12 6.75
C GLU A 52 7.46 6.02 6.54
N MET A 53 7.01 5.89 5.28
CA MET A 53 5.60 5.66 4.96
C MET A 53 5.09 4.34 5.53
N TYR A 54 5.88 3.27 5.43
CA TYR A 54 5.54 1.97 5.99
C TYR A 54 5.53 1.97 7.51
N ALA A 55 6.48 2.64 8.16
CA ALA A 55 6.53 2.75 9.61
C ALA A 55 5.27 3.45 10.17
N GLU A 56 4.83 4.53 9.53
CA GLU A 56 3.56 5.21 9.89
C GLU A 56 2.34 4.32 9.63
N PHE A 57 2.33 3.58 8.52
CA PHE A 57 1.30 2.58 8.28
C PHE A 57 1.26 1.53 9.39
N MET A 58 2.40 0.95 9.78
CA MET A 58 2.45 -0.08 10.82
C MET A 58 1.98 0.44 12.18
N LEU A 59 2.21 1.73 12.49
CA LEU A 59 1.69 2.35 13.70
C LEU A 59 0.15 2.35 13.70
N ASN A 60 -0.48 2.82 12.62
CA ASN A 60 -1.94 2.83 12.48
C ASN A 60 -2.53 1.42 12.40
N PHE A 61 -1.86 0.53 11.67
CA PHE A 61 -2.25 -0.86 11.50
C PHE A 61 -2.27 -1.60 12.84
N ARG A 62 -1.19 -1.51 13.63
CA ARG A 62 -1.12 -2.14 14.95
C ARG A 62 -2.18 -1.59 15.89
N ALA A 63 -2.43 -0.28 15.87
CA ALA A 63 -3.50 0.33 16.66
C ALA A 63 -4.88 -0.21 16.27
N GLY A 64 -5.17 -0.33 14.97
CA GLY A 64 -6.44 -0.86 14.46
C GLY A 64 -6.67 -2.34 14.76
N VAL A 65 -5.60 -3.14 14.79
CA VAL A 65 -5.63 -4.57 15.16
C VAL A 65 -5.72 -4.76 16.69
N ALA A 66 -5.19 -3.84 17.49
CA ALA A 66 -5.25 -3.91 18.94
C ALA A 66 -6.63 -3.54 19.53
N VAL A 67 -7.55 -3.00 18.72
CA VAL A 67 -8.90 -2.65 19.17
C VAL A 67 -9.63 -3.91 19.68
N ALA A 68 -10.24 -3.80 20.86
CA ALA A 68 -11.06 -4.86 21.44
C ALA A 68 -12.21 -5.24 20.49
N GLY A 69 -12.43 -6.54 20.31
CA GLY A 69 -13.47 -7.03 19.40
C GLY A 69 -13.20 -8.46 18.95
N THR A 70 -14.04 -8.96 18.04
CA THR A 70 -13.90 -10.31 17.48
C THR A 70 -12.70 -10.39 16.53
N PRO A 71 -12.10 -11.59 16.33
CA PRO A 71 -11.04 -11.78 15.34
C PRO A 71 -11.42 -11.31 13.93
N ARG A 72 -12.67 -11.56 13.50
CA ARG A 72 -13.23 -11.05 12.23
C ARG A 72 -13.18 -9.53 12.15
N ALA A 73 -13.63 -8.83 13.21
CA ALA A 73 -13.64 -7.37 13.22
C ALA A 73 -12.22 -6.80 13.13
N ARG A 74 -11.27 -7.40 13.86
CA ARG A 74 -9.85 -7.02 13.79
C ARG A 74 -9.25 -7.31 12.41
N LEU A 75 -9.61 -8.43 11.78
CA LEU A 75 -9.20 -8.76 10.42
C LEU A 75 -9.75 -7.76 9.39
N LYS A 76 -11.01 -7.34 9.53
CA LYS A 76 -11.61 -6.27 8.71
C LYS A 76 -10.80 -4.98 8.82
N ASN A 77 -10.49 -4.56 10.04
CA ASN A 77 -9.70 -3.35 10.28
C ASN A 77 -8.30 -3.47 9.66
N ALA A 78 -7.65 -4.63 9.81
CA ALA A 78 -6.36 -4.90 9.21
C ALA A 78 -6.38 -4.75 7.68
N LEU A 79 -7.39 -5.32 7.02
CA LEU A 79 -7.57 -5.19 5.56
C LEU A 79 -7.83 -3.73 5.15
N ALA A 80 -8.66 -2.99 5.90
CA ALA A 80 -8.91 -1.58 5.62
C ALA A 80 -7.64 -0.72 5.74
N GLU A 81 -6.78 -0.97 6.75
CA GLU A 81 -5.51 -0.27 6.88
C GLU A 81 -4.54 -0.61 5.73
N VAL A 82 -4.51 -1.85 5.25
CA VAL A 82 -3.78 -2.22 4.03
C VAL A 82 -4.30 -1.44 2.81
N GLY A 83 -5.62 -1.31 2.66
CA GLY A 83 -6.23 -0.52 1.59
C GLY A 83 -5.85 0.97 1.64
N LYS A 84 -5.85 1.57 2.84
CA LYS A 84 -5.41 2.96 3.05
C LYS A 84 -3.94 3.15 2.73
N PHE A 85 -3.07 2.22 3.14
CA PHE A 85 -1.67 2.25 2.79
C PHE A 85 -1.44 2.13 1.28
N ALA A 86 -2.09 1.17 0.61
CA ALA A 86 -2.01 1.01 -0.83
C ALA A 86 -2.40 2.30 -1.57
N ARG A 87 -3.52 2.93 -1.17
CA ARG A 87 -3.93 4.25 -1.69
C ARG A 87 -2.87 5.33 -1.48
N SER A 88 -2.22 5.34 -0.32
CA SER A 88 -1.17 6.33 0.01
C SER A 88 0.05 6.21 -0.91
N VAL A 89 0.34 5.02 -1.44
CA VAL A 89 1.46 4.77 -2.36
C VAL A 89 1.00 4.60 -3.82
N ARG A 90 -0.26 4.89 -4.16
CA ARG A 90 -0.85 4.59 -5.49
C ARG A 90 -0.06 5.09 -6.70
N ASN A 91 0.62 6.23 -6.56
CA ASN A 91 1.42 6.82 -7.64
C ASN A 91 2.83 6.21 -7.76
N ALA A 92 3.26 5.43 -6.77
CA ALA A 92 4.50 4.65 -6.78
C ALA A 92 4.25 3.14 -7.03
N ALA A 93 3.14 2.61 -6.55
CA ALA A 93 2.86 1.18 -6.48
C ALA A 93 2.96 0.45 -7.84
N PRO A 94 2.43 0.95 -8.98
CA PRO A 94 2.58 0.27 -10.26
C PRO A 94 4.03 0.09 -10.70
N MET A 95 4.89 1.08 -10.44
CA MET A 95 6.31 0.99 -10.82
C MET A 95 7.09 0.05 -9.90
N ILE A 96 6.78 0.07 -8.58
CA ILE A 96 7.33 -0.93 -7.65
C ILE A 96 6.92 -2.33 -8.08
N PHE A 97 5.64 -2.53 -8.41
CA PHE A 97 5.13 -3.82 -8.87
C PHE A 97 5.76 -4.25 -10.20
N ALA A 98 5.94 -3.33 -11.15
CA ALA A 98 6.64 -3.62 -12.40
C ALA A 98 8.09 -4.08 -12.13
N ASP A 99 8.83 -3.39 -11.26
CA ASP A 99 10.20 -3.78 -10.90
C ASP A 99 10.26 -5.19 -10.29
N LEU A 100 9.29 -5.54 -9.44
CA LEU A 100 9.15 -6.90 -8.90
C LEU A 100 8.83 -7.93 -9.99
N ALA A 101 7.90 -7.61 -10.90
CA ALA A 101 7.49 -8.50 -11.99
C ALA A 101 8.62 -8.74 -13.02
N TYR A 102 9.47 -7.74 -13.26
CA TYR A 102 10.68 -7.87 -14.09
C TYR A 102 11.84 -8.59 -13.38
N GLY A 103 11.66 -9.03 -12.13
CA GLY A 103 12.65 -9.79 -11.39
C GLY A 103 13.86 -8.98 -10.91
N LYS A 104 13.70 -7.66 -10.69
CA LYS A 104 14.77 -6.82 -10.13
C LYS A 104 15.06 -7.24 -8.68
N LYS A 105 16.18 -7.93 -8.46
CA LYS A 105 16.54 -8.55 -7.17
C LYS A 105 16.67 -7.54 -6.04
N GLU A 106 17.15 -6.33 -6.33
CA GLU A 106 17.32 -5.26 -5.36
C GLU A 106 15.95 -4.73 -4.89
N ALA A 107 15.01 -4.55 -5.82
CA ALA A 107 13.64 -4.16 -5.50
C ALA A 107 12.93 -5.27 -4.70
N PHE A 108 13.10 -6.53 -5.10
CA PHE A 108 12.55 -7.67 -4.36
C PHE A 108 13.10 -7.77 -2.94
N THR A 109 14.43 -7.71 -2.77
CA THR A 109 15.09 -7.74 -1.45
C THR A 109 14.64 -6.58 -0.57
N PHE A 110 14.50 -5.39 -1.15
CA PHE A 110 13.99 -4.23 -0.44
C PHE A 110 12.54 -4.44 0.03
N VAL A 111 11.65 -4.90 -0.83
CA VAL A 111 10.24 -5.11 -0.48
C VAL A 111 10.09 -6.23 0.54
N SER A 112 10.66 -7.41 0.28
CA SER A 112 10.54 -8.59 1.16
C SER A 112 11.20 -8.38 2.54
N GLY A 113 12.28 -7.59 2.60
CA GLY A 113 12.98 -7.28 3.84
C GLY A 113 12.38 -6.14 4.67
N ASN A 114 11.44 -5.34 4.13
CA ASN A 114 10.96 -4.14 4.83
C ASN A 114 9.43 -4.01 4.91
N PHE A 115 8.65 -4.71 4.08
CA PHE A 115 7.20 -4.48 3.92
C PHE A 115 6.37 -5.75 4.14
N THR A 116 6.74 -6.60 5.10
CA THR A 116 6.11 -7.92 5.31
C THR A 116 5.42 -8.10 6.66
N GLU A 117 5.71 -7.24 7.64
CA GLU A 117 5.19 -7.37 9.01
C GLU A 117 3.65 -7.43 9.08
N HIS A 118 2.94 -6.57 8.35
CA HIS A 118 1.47 -6.59 8.33
C HIS A 118 0.88 -7.92 7.85
N ILE A 119 1.57 -8.62 6.95
CA ILE A 119 1.13 -9.95 6.47
C ILE A 119 1.18 -10.97 7.60
N GLN A 120 2.15 -10.88 8.52
CA GLN A 120 2.25 -11.78 9.67
C GLN A 120 1.07 -11.58 10.63
N HIS A 121 0.67 -10.32 10.89
CA HIS A 121 -0.51 -10.02 11.70
C HIS A 121 -1.80 -10.48 11.04
N ILE A 122 -1.95 -10.26 9.73
CA ILE A 122 -3.12 -10.74 8.97
C ILE A 122 -3.17 -12.28 8.99
N ALA A 123 -2.02 -12.96 8.86
CA ALA A 123 -1.93 -14.40 8.94
C ALA A 123 -2.42 -14.94 10.29
N ALA A 124 -2.01 -14.31 11.40
CA ALA A 124 -2.47 -14.69 12.74
C ALA A 124 -3.99 -14.53 12.89
N LEU A 125 -4.53 -13.38 12.47
CA LEU A 125 -5.98 -13.13 12.52
C LEU A 125 -6.76 -14.08 11.58
N ALA A 126 -6.21 -14.39 10.41
CA ALA A 126 -6.81 -15.34 9.48
C ALA A 126 -6.84 -16.76 10.07
N GLU A 127 -5.79 -17.17 10.80
CA GLU A 127 -5.77 -18.46 11.53
C GLU A 127 -6.86 -18.50 12.62
N GLU A 128 -7.04 -17.42 13.39
CA GLU A 128 -8.11 -17.33 14.38
C GLU A 128 -9.51 -17.41 13.75
N CYS A 129 -9.70 -16.83 12.56
CA CYS A 129 -10.97 -16.85 11.85
C CYS A 129 -11.19 -18.14 11.04
N ARG A 130 -10.14 -18.91 10.77
CA ARG A 130 -10.17 -20.04 9.81
C ARG A 130 -11.25 -21.07 10.14
N PRO A 131 -11.42 -21.55 11.39
CA PRO A 131 -12.37 -22.62 11.70
C PRO A 131 -13.83 -22.31 11.30
N ASP A 132 -14.21 -21.04 11.41
CA ASP A 132 -15.58 -20.56 11.15
C ASP A 132 -15.78 -20.08 9.70
N SER A 133 -14.71 -20.05 8.89
CA SER A 133 -14.77 -19.63 7.49
C SER A 133 -15.13 -20.77 6.53
N LEU A 134 -15.61 -20.43 5.33
CA LEU A 134 -15.72 -21.38 4.22
C LEU A 134 -14.35 -21.88 3.72
N LEU A 135 -13.26 -21.22 4.14
CA LEU A 135 -11.90 -21.54 3.74
C LEU A 135 -11.17 -22.45 4.74
N LYS A 136 -11.87 -23.08 5.69
CA LYS A 136 -11.24 -23.91 6.74
C LYS A 136 -10.37 -25.06 6.23
N GLY A 137 -10.61 -25.55 5.02
CA GLY A 137 -9.80 -26.58 4.36
C GLY A 137 -8.60 -26.06 3.57
N HIS A 138 -8.42 -24.74 3.47
CA HIS A 138 -7.34 -24.10 2.73
C HIS A 138 -6.23 -23.59 3.67
N SER A 139 -5.05 -23.39 3.09
CA SER A 139 -3.91 -22.85 3.82
C SER A 139 -4.08 -21.35 4.11
N ILE A 140 -3.41 -20.83 5.13
CA ILE A 140 -3.42 -19.39 5.43
C ILE A 140 -2.91 -18.52 4.26
N PRO A 141 -1.86 -18.90 3.52
CA PRO A 141 -1.47 -18.18 2.31
C PRO A 141 -2.60 -18.04 1.28
N PHE A 142 -3.44 -19.07 1.12
CA PHE A 142 -4.61 -19.01 0.24
C PHE A 142 -5.62 -17.96 0.73
N MET A 143 -5.95 -17.97 2.02
CA MET A 143 -6.85 -16.98 2.62
C MET A 143 -6.32 -15.55 2.46
N ILE A 144 -5.02 -15.34 2.70
CA ILE A 144 -4.36 -14.04 2.52
C ILE A 144 -4.47 -13.58 1.05
N ALA A 145 -4.16 -14.46 0.09
CA ALA A 145 -4.26 -14.15 -1.33
C ALA A 145 -5.70 -13.77 -1.74
N ALA A 146 -6.71 -14.45 -1.18
CA ALA A 146 -8.11 -14.18 -1.45
C ALA A 146 -8.59 -12.81 -0.89
N MET A 147 -8.08 -12.38 0.27
CA MET A 147 -8.55 -11.15 0.92
C MET A 147 -7.70 -9.92 0.62
N VAL A 148 -6.37 -10.04 0.68
CA VAL A 148 -5.45 -8.89 0.52
C VAL A 148 -5.43 -8.38 -0.92
N SER A 149 -5.61 -9.26 -1.90
CA SER A 149 -5.68 -8.86 -3.32
C SER A 149 -6.80 -7.87 -3.60
N VAL A 150 -7.95 -8.00 -2.92
CA VAL A 150 -9.09 -7.07 -3.01
C VAL A 150 -8.69 -5.66 -2.57
N MET A 151 -7.71 -5.53 -1.65
CA MET A 151 -7.22 -4.24 -1.16
C MET A 151 -6.24 -3.59 -2.13
N ILE A 152 -5.32 -4.39 -2.70
CA ILE A 152 -4.17 -3.91 -3.47
C ILE A 152 -4.48 -3.77 -4.97
N PHE A 153 -5.15 -4.75 -5.57
CA PHE A 153 -5.33 -4.83 -7.02
C PHE A 153 -6.05 -3.60 -7.60
N PRO A 154 -7.14 -3.08 -7.01
CA PRO A 154 -7.80 -1.88 -7.54
C PRO A 154 -6.88 -0.66 -7.61
N VAL A 155 -5.95 -0.51 -6.67
CA VAL A 155 -4.96 0.57 -6.66
C VAL A 155 -3.95 0.39 -7.79
N LEU A 156 -3.45 -0.83 -7.97
CA LEU A 156 -2.49 -1.15 -9.04
C LEU A 156 -3.11 -0.92 -10.42
N ILE A 157 -4.28 -1.50 -10.68
CA ILE A 157 -4.90 -1.44 -12.00
C ILE A 157 -5.33 -0.02 -12.35
N ALA A 158 -5.88 0.74 -11.40
CA ALA A 158 -6.22 2.15 -11.64
C ALA A 158 -4.98 2.98 -12.03
N GLY A 159 -3.84 2.74 -11.35
CA GLY A 159 -2.58 3.38 -11.68
C GLY A 159 -2.01 2.99 -13.04
N VAL A 160 -2.21 1.73 -13.47
CA VAL A 160 -1.81 1.25 -14.80
C VAL A 160 -2.70 1.87 -15.89
N LEU A 161 -4.02 1.85 -15.72
CA LEU A 161 -4.98 2.40 -16.68
C LEU A 161 -4.73 3.89 -16.92
N GLY A 162 -4.60 4.69 -15.86
CA GLY A 162 -4.37 6.14 -15.98
C GLY A 162 -3.06 6.48 -16.70
N ARG A 163 -1.99 5.71 -16.47
CA ARG A 163 -0.69 5.91 -17.18
C ARG A 163 -0.77 5.59 -18.67
N ASN A 164 -1.68 4.71 -19.07
CA ASN A 164 -1.89 4.33 -20.47
C ASN A 164 -3.01 5.15 -21.14
N GLY A 165 -3.37 6.30 -20.56
CA GLY A 165 -4.31 7.24 -21.18
C GLY A 165 -5.78 6.82 -21.11
N VAL A 166 -6.11 5.74 -20.40
CA VAL A 166 -7.51 5.37 -20.14
C VAL A 166 -8.13 6.43 -19.26
N ARG A 167 -9.31 6.94 -19.65
CA ARG A 167 -10.05 7.97 -18.90
C ARG A 167 -11.36 7.49 -18.33
N THR A 168 -11.94 6.44 -18.92
CA THR A 168 -13.25 5.90 -18.56
C THR A 168 -13.23 4.37 -18.55
N VAL A 169 -13.95 3.76 -17.62
CA VAL A 169 -14.16 2.30 -17.54
C VAL A 169 -15.62 2.06 -17.15
N GLY A 170 -16.32 1.20 -17.90
CA GLY A 170 -17.71 0.85 -17.58
C GLY A 170 -18.67 2.05 -17.53
N GLY A 171 -18.43 3.09 -18.33
CA GLY A 171 -19.25 4.30 -18.37
C GLY A 171 -18.96 5.35 -17.28
N LYS A 172 -18.05 5.07 -16.34
CA LYS A 172 -17.58 6.03 -15.33
C LYS A 172 -16.18 6.54 -15.67
N THR A 173 -15.86 7.76 -15.26
CA THR A 173 -14.50 8.30 -15.32
C THR A 173 -13.60 7.60 -14.30
N LEU A 174 -12.29 7.58 -14.54
CA LEU A 174 -11.32 7.07 -13.57
C LEU A 174 -11.32 7.87 -12.26
N GLU A 175 -11.69 9.14 -12.30
CA GLU A 175 -11.81 9.99 -11.11
C GLU A 175 -13.00 9.54 -10.24
N GLU A 176 -14.18 9.37 -10.82
CA GLU A 176 -15.36 8.85 -10.11
C GLU A 176 -15.07 7.46 -9.52
N LEU A 177 -14.45 6.58 -10.30
CA LEU A 177 -14.08 5.25 -9.82
C LEU A 177 -13.04 5.30 -8.70
N ARG A 178 -12.10 6.23 -8.76
CA ARG A 178 -11.11 6.41 -7.69
C ARG A 178 -11.79 6.90 -6.41
N ASP A 179 -12.70 7.86 -6.52
CA ASP A 179 -13.39 8.44 -5.38
C ASP A 179 -14.40 7.44 -4.77
N GLU A 180 -14.98 6.55 -5.59
CA GLU A 180 -15.79 5.44 -5.11
C GLU A 180 -14.93 4.34 -4.47
N VAL A 181 -14.00 3.75 -5.22
CA VAL A 181 -13.28 2.52 -4.85
C VAL A 181 -12.17 2.76 -3.82
N LEU A 182 -11.53 3.93 -3.87
CA LEU A 182 -10.40 4.29 -3.00
C LEU A 182 -10.77 5.31 -1.91
N SER A 183 -12.04 5.73 -1.76
CA SER A 183 -12.45 6.46 -0.56
C SER A 183 -12.31 5.60 0.70
N ASP A 184 -12.37 6.23 1.87
CA ASP A 184 -12.38 5.50 3.14
C ASP A 184 -13.58 4.54 3.23
N ALA A 185 -14.75 4.98 2.75
CA ALA A 185 -15.94 4.14 2.66
C ALA A 185 -15.74 2.98 1.68
N GLY A 186 -15.22 3.23 0.47
CA GLY A 186 -14.95 2.18 -0.52
C GLY A 186 -13.91 1.17 -0.06
N ILE A 187 -12.88 1.60 0.67
CA ILE A 187 -11.89 0.70 1.28
C ILE A 187 -12.56 -0.18 2.36
N ALA A 188 -13.36 0.42 3.24
CA ALA A 188 -14.05 -0.31 4.30
C ALA A 188 -15.06 -1.33 3.75
N GLU A 189 -15.80 -0.96 2.70
CA GLU A 189 -16.75 -1.85 2.02
C GLU A 189 -16.04 -2.99 1.30
N ARG A 190 -14.94 -2.72 0.58
CA ARG A 190 -14.13 -3.78 -0.02
C ARG A 190 -13.55 -4.74 1.02
N ALA A 191 -13.18 -4.25 2.21
CA ALA A 191 -12.69 -5.10 3.29
C ALA A 191 -13.81 -6.02 3.81
N GLU A 192 -15.04 -5.50 3.92
CA GLU A 192 -16.21 -6.31 4.24
C GLU A 192 -16.52 -7.36 3.15
N ILE A 193 -16.49 -6.96 1.87
CA ILE A 193 -16.70 -7.87 0.73
C ILE A 193 -15.66 -9.00 0.74
N ALA A 194 -14.40 -8.69 0.99
CA ALA A 194 -13.34 -9.68 1.10
C ALA A 194 -13.64 -10.73 2.17
N LEU A 195 -14.11 -10.32 3.36
CA LEU A 195 -14.48 -11.24 4.43
C LEU A 195 -15.72 -12.08 4.10
N ARG A 196 -16.79 -11.43 3.63
CA ARG A 196 -18.02 -12.12 3.23
C ARG A 196 -17.78 -13.18 2.15
N GLY A 197 -16.89 -12.89 1.19
CA GLY A 197 -16.50 -13.85 0.15
C GLY A 197 -15.80 -15.10 0.69
N THR A 198 -15.23 -15.04 1.91
CA THR A 198 -14.65 -16.19 2.61
C THR A 198 -15.61 -16.87 3.59
N GLY A 199 -16.86 -16.38 3.67
CA GLY A 199 -17.88 -16.83 4.63
C GLY A 199 -17.68 -16.30 6.05
N LEU A 200 -16.89 -15.23 6.22
CA LEU A 200 -16.69 -14.54 7.50
C LEU A 200 -17.67 -13.40 7.70
#